data_AF-A0A3C1WTB5-F1
#
_entry.id   AF-A0A3C1WTB5-F1
#
_cell.length_a   1.000
_cell.length_b   1.000
_cell.length_c   1.000
_cell.angle_alpha   90.00
_cell.angle_beta   90.00
_cell.angle_gamma   90.00
#
_symmetry.space_group_name_H-M   'P 1'
#
loop_
_entity.id
_entity.type
_entity.pdbx_description
1 polymer ?
#
loop_
_entity_poly.entity_id
_entity_poly.type
_entity_poly.pdbx_seq_one_letter_code
_entity_poly.pdbx_strand_id
1 'polypeptide(L)'
;KVDLWILENVFDNPIKRRIQGILCDGGSLILSCIRMHKEKKGFLHLAEGNKKGQRLIKIKAALGALPSLTPWWWFRRVQHAYSMCHDENSKYVSFPSGRKHFFGEMYERAKYCDTVKMKFEDSYFPVTKDYDHYFHALYPGDYMQLPPPEKRERHTLYELKFKED
;
A
#
# COMPACT_ATOMS: atom_id res chain seq x y z
N LYS A 1 -8.81 -13.45 5.16
CA LYS A 1 -8.69 -11.97 5.17
C LYS A 1 -8.59 -11.55 3.71
N VAL A 2 -9.52 -10.72 3.22
CA VAL A 2 -9.45 -10.19 1.85
C VAL A 2 -8.70 -8.87 1.93
N ASP A 3 -7.60 -8.73 1.19
CA ASP A 3 -6.88 -7.47 1.09
C ASP A 3 -7.57 -6.61 0.03
N LEU A 4 -8.35 -5.63 0.49
CA LEU A 4 -9.02 -4.65 -0.35
C LEU A 4 -8.21 -3.36 -0.35
N TRP A 5 -7.78 -2.92 -1.53
CA TRP A 5 -7.16 -1.62 -1.73
C TRP A 5 -8.25 -0.61 -2.07
N ILE A 6 -8.49 0.34 -1.16
CA ILE A 6 -9.49 1.38 -1.37
C ILE A 6 -8.89 2.44 -2.29
N LEU A 7 -9.61 2.73 -3.38
CA LEU A 7 -9.29 3.82 -4.28
C LEU A 7 -9.87 5.12 -3.71
N GLU A 8 -9.00 6.05 -3.36
CA GLU A 8 -9.35 7.29 -2.67
C GLU A 8 -9.31 8.49 -3.64
N ASN A 9 -10.19 9.45 -3.41
CA ASN A 9 -10.22 10.70 -4.18
C ASN A 9 -9.01 11.58 -3.81
N VAL A 10 -8.53 12.37 -4.76
CA VAL A 10 -7.36 13.24 -4.58
C VAL A 10 -7.70 14.67 -4.99
N PHE A 11 -7.27 15.66 -4.19
CA PHE A 11 -7.50 17.06 -4.56
C PHE A 11 -6.85 17.45 -5.90
N ASP A 12 -7.59 18.18 -6.73
CA ASP A 12 -7.06 18.72 -7.99
C ASP A 12 -6.11 19.89 -7.74
N ASN A 13 -6.37 20.67 -6.69
CA ASN A 13 -5.48 21.73 -6.25
C ASN A 13 -4.14 21.14 -5.77
N PRO A 14 -2.99 21.54 -6.37
CA PRO A 14 -1.69 20.91 -6.09
C PRO A 14 -1.22 21.11 -4.65
N ILE A 15 -1.56 22.23 -4.00
CA ILE A 15 -1.19 22.51 -2.62
C ILE A 15 -1.98 21.59 -1.67
N LYS A 16 -3.31 21.54 -1.84
CA LYS A 16 -4.17 20.64 -1.04
C LYS A 16 -3.79 19.17 -1.24
N ARG A 17 -3.48 18.78 -2.48
CA ARG A 17 -3.00 17.43 -2.83
C ARG A 17 -1.71 17.08 -2.11
N ARG A 18 -0.74 18.01 -2.09
CA ARG A 18 0.53 17.80 -1.41
C ARG A 18 0.34 17.65 0.10
N ILE A 19 -0.56 18.43 0.70
CA ILE A 19 -0.92 18.30 2.12
C ILE A 19 -1.56 16.93 2.38
N GLN A 20 -2.55 16.53 1.57
CA GLN A 20 -3.20 15.22 1.69
C GLN A 20 -2.16 14.09 1.64
N GLY A 21 -1.28 14.10 0.63
CA GLY A 21 -0.28 13.04 0.48
C GLY A 21 0.75 12.98 1.62
N ILE A 22 1.21 14.14 2.13
CA ILE A 22 2.11 14.16 3.30
C ILE A 22 1.43 13.55 4.54
N LEU A 23 0.15 13.86 4.75
CA LEU A 23 -0.62 13.31 5.87
C LEU A 23 -0.86 11.80 5.70
N CYS A 24 -1.12 11.34 4.47
CA CYS A 24 -1.30 9.92 4.16
C CYS A 24 -0.02 9.12 4.39
N ASP A 25 1.09 9.52 3.78
CA ASP A 25 2.35 8.78 3.83
C ASP A 25 2.99 8.86 5.21
N GLY A 26 2.98 10.05 5.82
CA GLY A 26 3.46 10.26 7.19
C GLY A 26 2.63 9.48 8.21
N GLY A 27 1.31 9.49 8.06
CA GLY A 27 0.40 8.68 8.87
C GLY A 27 0.65 7.19 8.74
N SER A 28 0.82 6.70 7.50
CA SER A 28 1.15 5.30 7.20
C SER A 28 2.47 4.88 7.83
N LEU A 29 3.48 5.75 7.82
CA LEU A 29 4.76 5.51 8.49
C LEU A 29 4.56 5.36 10.01
N ILE A 30 3.74 6.21 10.63
CA ILE A 30 3.44 6.10 12.07
C ILE A 30 2.74 4.77 12.38
N LEU A 31 1.75 4.37 11.58
CA LEU A 31 1.09 3.06 11.73
C LEU A 31 2.08 1.89 11.56
N SER A 32 3.01 2.00 10.60
CA SER A 32 4.10 1.03 10.42
C SER A 32 4.98 0.94 11.68
N CYS A 33 5.34 2.07 12.29
CA CYS A 33 6.11 2.11 13.53
C CYS A 33 5.34 1.48 14.70
N ILE A 34 4.05 1.79 14.86
CA ILE A 34 3.18 1.18 15.90
C ILE A 34 3.16 -0.34 15.75
N ARG A 35 2.95 -0.83 14.53
CA ARG A 35 2.91 -2.27 14.25
C ARG A 35 4.24 -2.94 14.58
N MET A 36 5.36 -2.33 14.16
CA MET A 36 6.70 -2.85 14.47
C MET A 36 7.05 -2.79 15.96
N HIS A 37 6.49 -1.85 16.72
CA HIS A 37 6.63 -1.83 18.18
C HIS A 37 5.90 -3.01 18.83
N LYS A 38 4.63 -3.21 18.47
CA LYS A 38 3.77 -4.26 19.04
C LYS A 38 4.24 -5.68 18.69
N GLU A 39 4.65 -5.89 17.44
CA GLU A 39 5.04 -7.21 16.91
C GLU A 39 6.56 -7.35 16.74
N LYS A 40 7.36 -6.57 17.48
CA LYS A 40 8.81 -6.46 17.31
C LYS A 40 9.53 -7.80 17.19
N LYS A 41 9.19 -8.78 18.04
CA LYS A 41 9.83 -10.10 18.04
C LYS A 41 9.60 -10.83 16.71
N GLY A 42 8.36 -10.84 16.21
CA GLY A 42 8.01 -11.48 14.93
C GLY A 42 8.72 -10.82 13.75
N PHE A 43 8.77 -9.49 13.71
CA PHE A 43 9.51 -8.78 12.67
C PHE A 43 11.02 -9.03 12.74
N LEU A 44 11.61 -9.10 13.93
CA LEU A 44 13.04 -9.39 14.08
C LEU A 44 13.39 -10.81 13.63
N HIS A 45 12.53 -11.79 13.92
CA HIS A 45 12.68 -13.15 13.43
C HIS A 45 12.65 -13.21 11.89
N LEU A 46 11.71 -12.50 11.26
CA LEU A 46 11.66 -12.39 9.80
C LEU A 46 12.87 -11.68 9.17
N ALA A 47 13.56 -10.84 9.93
CA ALA A 47 14.76 -10.13 9.49
C ALA A 47 16.06 -10.84 9.92
N GLU A 48 16.00 -12.09 10.38
CA GLU A 48 17.19 -12.90 10.66
C GLU A 48 18.10 -12.96 9.42
N GLY A 49 19.42 -12.87 9.65
CA GLY A 49 20.41 -12.74 8.58
C GLY A 49 20.52 -11.35 7.93
N ASN A 50 19.52 -10.46 8.07
CA ASN A 50 19.56 -9.11 7.49
C ASN A 50 19.79 -8.01 8.54
N LYS A 51 21.07 -7.67 8.77
CA LYS A 51 21.48 -6.63 9.75
C LYS A 51 20.82 -5.26 9.48
N LYS A 52 20.66 -4.86 8.21
CA LYS A 52 20.02 -3.58 7.85
C LYS A 52 18.53 -3.61 8.20
N GLY A 53 17.83 -4.69 7.85
CA GLY A 53 16.42 -4.90 8.19
C GLY A 53 16.18 -4.87 9.70
N GLN A 54 16.99 -5.58 10.48
CA GLN A 54 16.88 -5.58 11.95
C GLN A 54 17.09 -4.20 12.54
N ARG A 55 18.06 -3.42 12.03
CA ARG A 55 18.29 -2.03 12.49
C ARG A 55 17.07 -1.16 12.22
N LEU A 56 16.49 -1.23 11.01
CA LEU A 56 15.29 -0.48 10.66
C LEU A 56 14.09 -0.85 11.53
N ILE A 57 13.87 -2.15 11.79
CA ILE A 57 12.82 -2.62 12.69
C ILE A 57 13.02 -2.06 14.10
N LYS A 58 14.25 -2.09 14.64
CA LYS A 58 14.56 -1.54 15.97
C LYS A 58 14.28 -0.03 16.04
N ILE A 59 14.67 0.73 15.01
CA ILE A 59 14.40 2.18 14.93
C ILE A 59 12.90 2.43 14.88
N LYS A 60 12.17 1.79 13.96
CA LYS A 60 10.71 1.95 13.83
C LYS A 60 9.98 1.52 15.09
N ALA A 61 10.40 0.44 15.74
CA ALA A 61 9.84 -0.01 17.02
C ALA A 61 10.09 1.00 18.15
N ALA A 62 11.22 1.70 18.16
CA ALA A 62 11.48 2.77 19.13
C ALA A 62 10.58 3.99 18.86
N LEU A 63 10.49 4.44 17.61
CA LEU A 63 9.61 5.54 17.19
C LEU A 63 8.12 5.22 17.43
N GLY A 64 7.75 3.94 17.34
CA GLY A 64 6.40 3.45 17.57
C GLY A 64 6.00 3.34 19.05
N ALA A 65 6.93 3.49 20.00
CA ALA A 65 6.63 3.29 21.42
C ALA A 65 5.54 4.25 21.92
N LEU A 66 5.71 5.56 21.74
CA LEU A 66 4.73 6.55 22.19
C LEU A 66 3.40 6.46 21.40
N PRO A 67 3.39 6.42 20.05
CA PRO A 67 2.14 6.29 19.29
C PRO A 67 1.38 4.98 19.56
N SER A 68 2.06 3.92 20.01
CA SER A 68 1.43 2.64 20.31
C SER A 68 0.50 2.65 21.52
N LEU A 69 0.55 3.69 22.35
CA LEU A 69 -0.37 3.92 23.47
C LEU A 69 -1.77 4.28 22.99
N THR A 70 -1.90 4.93 21.82
CA THR A 70 -3.18 5.35 21.24
C THR A 70 -3.34 4.89 19.78
N PRO A 71 -3.20 3.58 19.51
CA PRO A 71 -3.08 3.06 18.15
C PRO A 71 -4.35 3.27 17.32
N TRP A 72 -5.52 3.15 17.96
CA TRP A 72 -6.81 3.39 17.33
C TRP A 72 -7.03 4.86 16.96
N TRP A 73 -6.50 5.79 17.75
CA TRP A 73 -6.57 7.21 17.44
C TRP A 73 -5.75 7.51 16.17
N TRP A 74 -4.51 7.02 16.12
CA TRP A 74 -3.67 7.15 14.93
C TRP A 74 -4.33 6.52 13.71
N PHE A 75 -4.85 5.30 13.83
CA PHE A 75 -5.56 4.63 12.74
C PHE A 75 -6.69 5.50 12.18
N ARG A 76 -7.58 6.01 13.04
CA ARG A 76 -8.68 6.90 12.61
C ARG A 76 -8.18 8.18 11.93
N ARG A 77 -7.08 8.77 12.41
CA ARG A 77 -6.49 9.97 11.79
C ARG A 77 -5.94 9.67 10.40
N VAL A 78 -5.31 8.51 10.19
CA VAL A 78 -4.83 8.08 8.88
C VAL A 78 -5.99 7.79 7.93
N GLN A 79 -7.02 7.07 8.38
CA GLN A 79 -8.20 6.81 7.54
C GLN A 79 -8.87 8.13 7.10
N HIS A 80 -8.98 9.10 8.01
CA HIS A 80 -9.50 10.42 7.67
C HIS A 80 -8.58 11.21 6.72
N ALA A 81 -7.26 11.01 6.79
CA ALA A 81 -6.33 11.63 5.86
C ALA A 81 -6.47 11.05 4.44
N TYR A 82 -6.67 9.73 4.33
CA TYR A 82 -6.94 9.04 3.07
C TYR A 82 -8.20 9.61 2.42
N SER A 83 -9.31 9.61 3.16
CA SER A 83 -10.63 10.03 2.67
C SER A 83 -10.88 11.54 2.72
N MET A 84 -9.83 12.38 2.82
CA MET A 84 -9.99 13.82 3.05
C MET A 84 -10.62 14.57 1.87
N CYS A 85 -10.47 14.04 0.66
CA CYS A 85 -11.08 14.59 -0.54
C CYS A 85 -12.46 13.93 -0.74
N HIS A 86 -13.53 14.70 -0.64
CA HIS A 86 -14.89 14.20 -0.83
C HIS A 86 -15.41 14.44 -2.26
N ASP A 87 -14.57 14.97 -3.16
CA ASP A 87 -14.95 15.21 -4.55
C ASP A 87 -14.86 13.92 -5.36
N GLU A 88 -16.01 13.32 -5.60
CA GLU A 88 -16.15 12.09 -6.40
C GLU A 88 -15.80 12.30 -7.88
N ASN A 89 -15.76 13.55 -8.36
CA ASN A 89 -15.40 13.92 -9.73
C ASN A 89 -13.98 14.49 -9.84
N SER A 90 -13.18 14.42 -8.77
CA SER A 90 -11.78 14.82 -8.78
C SER A 90 -11.02 14.18 -9.93
N LYS A 91 -10.12 14.94 -10.57
CA LYS A 91 -9.33 14.46 -11.71
C LYS A 91 -8.43 13.28 -11.35
N TYR A 92 -7.96 13.23 -10.11
CA TYR A 92 -7.01 12.22 -9.66
C TYR A 92 -7.61 11.27 -8.61
N VAL A 93 -7.11 10.05 -8.61
CA VAL A 93 -7.38 9.02 -7.59
C VAL A 93 -6.06 8.42 -7.13
N SER A 94 -6.02 7.84 -5.93
CA SER A 94 -4.82 7.18 -5.41
C SER A 94 -5.14 5.95 -4.57
N PHE A 95 -4.20 5.00 -4.53
CA PHE A 95 -4.18 3.94 -3.52
C PHE A 95 -3.18 4.32 -2.41
N PRO A 96 -3.58 5.11 -1.40
CA PRO A 96 -2.63 5.62 -0.41
C PRO A 96 -2.03 4.53 0.47
N SER A 97 -2.76 3.43 0.69
CA SER A 97 -2.26 2.27 1.42
C SER A 97 -1.41 1.33 0.58
N GLY A 98 -1.36 1.53 -0.75
CA GLY A 98 -0.66 0.68 -1.69
C GLY A 98 0.86 0.62 -1.49
N ARG A 99 1.51 -0.25 -2.26
CA ARG A 99 2.95 -0.49 -2.23
C ARG A 99 3.78 0.78 -2.43
N LYS A 100 3.39 1.68 -3.34
CA LYS A 100 4.12 2.93 -3.64
C LYS A 100 3.52 4.15 -2.93
N HIS A 101 2.55 3.93 -2.03
CA HIS A 101 1.91 4.96 -1.23
C HIS A 101 1.23 6.07 -2.07
N PHE A 102 0.80 7.16 -1.43
CA PHE A 102 -0.07 8.16 -2.03
C PHE A 102 0.50 8.73 -3.33
N PHE A 103 1.75 9.21 -3.29
CA PHE A 103 2.35 9.89 -4.46
C PHE A 103 2.81 8.93 -5.55
N GLY A 104 3.09 7.67 -5.21
CA GLY A 104 3.58 6.68 -6.16
C GLY A 104 2.48 5.90 -6.87
N GLU A 105 1.26 5.89 -6.34
CA GLU A 105 0.09 5.24 -6.95
C GLU A 105 -1.05 6.24 -7.16
N MET A 106 -0.73 7.39 -7.76
CA MET A 106 -1.72 8.39 -8.15
C MET A 106 -1.99 8.30 -9.66
N TYR A 107 -3.25 8.21 -10.03
CA TYR A 107 -3.70 8.02 -11.40
C TYR A 107 -4.73 9.06 -11.81
N GLU A 108 -4.86 9.30 -13.12
CA GLU A 108 -5.95 10.10 -13.67
C GLU A 108 -7.24 9.27 -13.69
N ARG A 109 -8.29 9.75 -13.02
CA ARG A 109 -9.56 9.03 -12.84
C ARG A 109 -10.12 8.54 -14.17
N ALA A 110 -10.17 9.43 -15.16
CA ALA A 110 -10.75 9.13 -16.47
C ALA A 110 -10.03 7.99 -17.22
N LYS A 111 -8.74 7.77 -16.94
CA LYS A 111 -7.97 6.66 -17.53
C LYS A 111 -8.10 5.40 -16.69
N TYR A 112 -7.98 5.54 -15.37
CA TYR A 112 -7.88 4.40 -14.46
C TYR A 112 -9.24 3.76 -14.15
N CYS A 113 -10.29 4.55 -13.91
CA CYS A 113 -11.60 4.02 -13.52
C CYS A 113 -12.42 3.48 -14.70
N ASP A 114 -12.05 3.85 -15.92
CA ASP A 114 -12.62 3.26 -17.13
C ASP A 114 -12.14 1.81 -17.27
N THR A 115 -13.06 0.90 -17.59
CA THR A 115 -12.73 -0.54 -17.72
C THR A 115 -12.96 -1.08 -19.13
N VAL A 116 -12.25 -2.16 -19.44
CA VAL A 116 -12.42 -3.02 -20.62
C VAL A 116 -12.60 -4.45 -20.16
N LYS A 117 -13.40 -5.24 -20.90
CA LYS A 117 -13.53 -6.67 -20.63
C LYS A 117 -12.34 -7.40 -21.22
N MET A 118 -11.52 -8.01 -20.36
CA MET A 118 -10.39 -8.83 -20.77
C MET A 118 -10.67 -10.30 -20.46
N LYS A 119 -10.26 -11.19 -21.36
CA LYS A 119 -10.36 -12.63 -21.17
C LYS A 119 -9.24 -13.10 -20.24
N PHE A 120 -9.60 -13.86 -19.22
CA PHE A 120 -8.68 -14.59 -18.37
C PHE A 120 -9.23 -16.01 -18.19
N GLU A 121 -8.48 -17.00 -18.68
CA GLU A 121 -8.94 -18.38 -18.81
C GLU A 121 -10.28 -18.44 -19.58
N ASP A 122 -11.31 -19.05 -19.00
CA ASP A 122 -12.64 -19.21 -19.60
C ASP A 122 -13.61 -18.06 -19.27
N SER A 123 -13.14 -17.03 -18.56
CA SER A 123 -13.97 -15.93 -18.06
C SER A 123 -13.51 -14.56 -18.57
N TYR A 124 -14.41 -13.57 -18.47
CA TYR A 124 -14.11 -12.18 -18.79
C TYR A 124 -14.24 -11.31 -17.55
N PHE A 125 -13.25 -10.47 -17.31
CA PHE A 125 -13.21 -9.59 -16.14
C PHE A 125 -13.06 -8.13 -16.58
N PRO A 126 -13.68 -7.19 -15.85
CA PRO A 126 -13.40 -5.77 -16.03
C PRO A 126 -11.99 -5.47 -15.53
N VAL A 127 -11.17 -4.91 -16.41
CA VAL A 127 -9.81 -4.46 -16.11
C VAL A 127 -9.73 -2.97 -16.47
N THR A 128 -9.00 -2.18 -15.68
CA THR A 128 -8.75 -0.76 -16.02
C THR A 128 -8.18 -0.64 -17.43
N LYS A 129 -8.64 0.33 -18.23
CA LYS A 129 -8.06 0.62 -19.56
C LYS A 129 -6.59 1.02 -19.47
N ASP A 130 -6.17 1.56 -18.34
CA ASP A 130 -4.81 2.04 -18.06
C ASP A 130 -3.94 0.94 -17.41
N TYR A 131 -4.27 -0.34 -17.62
CA TYR A 131 -3.56 -1.46 -16.95
C TYR A 131 -2.07 -1.48 -17.27
N ASP A 132 -1.69 -1.13 -18.49
CA ASP A 132 -0.29 -1.15 -18.92
C ASP A 132 0.54 -0.12 -18.16
N HIS A 133 0.03 1.11 -18.04
CA HIS A 133 0.67 2.15 -17.22
C HIS A 133 0.69 1.79 -15.74
N TYR A 134 -0.41 1.21 -15.21
CA TYR A 134 -0.48 0.72 -13.84
C TYR A 134 0.63 -0.30 -13.53
N PHE A 135 0.80 -1.31 -14.39
CA PHE A 135 1.83 -2.34 -14.20
C PHE A 135 3.25 -1.80 -14.35
N HIS A 136 3.50 -0.92 -15.32
CA HIS A 136 4.82 -0.27 -15.46
C HIS A 136 5.17 0.61 -14.25
N ALA A 137 4.19 1.29 -13.63
CA ALA A 137 4.41 2.08 -12.42
C ALA A 137 4.80 1.21 -11.21
N LEU A 138 4.17 0.03 -11.08
CA LEU A 138 4.45 -0.92 -9.99
C LEU A 138 5.74 -1.71 -10.20
N TYR A 139 5.98 -2.15 -11.44
CA TYR A 139 7.08 -3.01 -11.85
C TYR A 139 7.89 -2.32 -12.95
N PRO A 140 8.82 -1.42 -12.59
CA PRO A 140 9.67 -0.74 -13.57
C PRO A 140 10.45 -1.75 -14.41
N GLY A 141 10.34 -1.65 -15.74
CA GLY A 141 10.94 -2.57 -16.70
C GLY A 141 9.87 -3.29 -17.52
N ASP A 142 10.23 -4.43 -18.11
CA ASP A 142 9.27 -5.31 -18.76
C ASP A 142 8.55 -6.15 -17.71
N TYR A 143 7.35 -5.71 -17.33
CA TYR A 143 6.54 -6.38 -16.30
C TYR A 143 6.00 -7.75 -16.75
N MET A 144 6.07 -8.06 -18.06
CA MET A 144 5.68 -9.36 -18.61
C MET A 144 6.78 -10.42 -18.47
N GLN A 145 7.99 -10.00 -18.06
CA GLN A 145 9.10 -10.90 -17.79
C GLN A 145 9.28 -11.10 -16.29
N LEU A 146 9.43 -12.36 -15.89
CA LEU A 146 9.72 -12.68 -14.50
C LEU A 146 11.09 -12.12 -14.10
N PRO A 147 11.22 -11.46 -12.94
CA PRO A 147 12.53 -11.01 -12.48
C PRO A 147 13.44 -12.21 -12.21
N PRO A 148 14.78 -12.03 -12.24
CA PRO A 148 15.74 -13.06 -11.86
C PRO A 148 15.46 -13.62 -10.46
N PRO A 149 15.74 -14.91 -10.17
CA PRO A 149 15.42 -15.55 -8.90
C PRO A 149 15.88 -14.79 -7.64
N GLU A 150 17.00 -14.08 -7.74
CA GLU A 150 17.62 -13.32 -6.65
C GLU A 150 16.85 -12.02 -6.33
N LYS A 151 16.08 -11.51 -7.31
CA LYS A 151 15.25 -10.30 -7.17
C LYS A 151 13.78 -10.62 -6.92
N ARG A 152 13.38 -11.90 -6.91
CA ARG A 152 12.00 -12.32 -6.62
C ARG A 152 11.72 -12.11 -5.14
N GLU A 153 10.74 -11.27 -4.85
CA GLU A 153 10.24 -11.10 -3.48
C GLU A 153 9.58 -12.39 -3.02
N ARG A 154 9.86 -12.80 -1.78
CA ARG A 154 9.20 -13.93 -1.13
C ARG A 154 8.14 -13.37 -0.18
N HIS A 155 6.88 -13.65 -0.45
CA HIS A 155 5.83 -13.40 0.55
C HIS A 155 5.94 -14.47 1.64
N THR A 156 6.29 -14.04 2.85
CA THR A 156 6.32 -14.93 4.01
C THR A 156 4.90 -15.24 4.46
N LEU A 157 4.49 -16.49 4.26
CA LEU A 157 3.32 -17.06 4.91
C LEU A 157 3.68 -17.35 6.37
N TYR A 158 2.91 -16.77 7.31
CA TYR A 158 3.13 -17.00 8.74
C TYR A 158 2.62 -18.39 9.17
N GLU A 159 1.40 -18.74 8.76
CA GLU A 159 0.77 -20.03 9.03
C GLU A 159 -0.38 -20.22 8.04
N LEU A 160 -0.49 -21.41 7.43
CA LEU A 160 -1.61 -21.78 6.56
C LEU A 160 -2.25 -23.03 7.15
N LYS A 161 -3.45 -22.89 7.73
CA LYS A 161 -4.24 -24.02 8.22
C LYS A 161 -5.35 -24.30 7.24
N PHE A 162 -5.34 -25.49 6.65
CA PHE A 162 -6.52 -26.03 5.99
C PHE A 162 -7.43 -26.62 7.06
N LYS A 163 -8.74 -26.51 6.85
CA LYS A 163 -9.68 -27.29 7.64
C LYS A 163 -9.49 -28.75 7.22
N GLU A 164 -9.25 -29.65 8.17
CA GLU A 164 -9.47 -31.07 7.94
C GLU A 164 -10.98 -31.28 7.72
N ASP A 165 -11.32 -32.11 6.74
CA ASP A 165 -12.71 -32.39 6.34
C ASP A 165 -13.56 -32.98 7.47
#